data_AF-A0A3B8LFJ3-F1
#
_entry.id   AF-A0A3B8LFJ3-F1
#
_cell.length_a   1.000
_cell.length_b   1.000
_cell.length_c   1.000
_cell.angle_alpha   90.00
_cell.angle_beta   90.00
_cell.angle_gamma   90.00
#
_symmetry.space_group_name_H-M   'P 1'
#
loop_
_entity.id
_entity.type
_entity.pdbx_description
1 polymer ?
#
loop_
_entity_poly.entity_id
_entity_poly.type
_entity_poly.pdbx_seq_one_letter_code
_entity_poly.pdbx_strand_id
1 'polypeptide(L)'
;MIDIGPYDMWAIEYGYTFSSDLKKILARVAEPQLAYATDEDTGGPDPLARRYDFSKNPLDYAKSQLELVQYHRGRLLEKFVKAGDSWAKARRGYELTLSLQMRSVSMMANWIGGAHVNRDRKGDKNGRAPLSVVPANSQREALKFVIESTFRDKSYGLSTELLRHMTVDKWIDGADGFARAMNSEPAWPVHDKIIGIQASALTMLMNPTTLTRTYDNEFRVPANEAALTLPELLKALSTEIWSELNQKPVEGATARKPLVSSLRRNLQQEHIDRLITLSLPGNGSGAAFKAVALLARQELVEIRDRVAKTSKDWDNKADPYTRAHLGRVEDQVTKVLDAQVIYNAKDIGGRSPRPLLFLQPSDSPAGSQARP
;
A
#
# COMPACT_ATOMS: atom_id res chain seq x y z
N MET A 1 2.65 17.15 -22.34
CA MET A 1 1.38 17.66 -22.88
C MET A 1 1.65 19.08 -23.34
N ILE A 2 1.50 19.34 -24.64
CA ILE A 2 1.85 20.64 -25.26
C ILE A 2 0.66 21.26 -26.00
N ASP A 3 -0.48 20.57 -26.04
CA ASP A 3 -1.71 21.00 -26.71
C ASP A 3 -2.93 20.26 -26.10
N ILE A 4 -4.13 20.70 -26.49
CA ILE A 4 -5.44 20.13 -26.15
C ILE A 4 -5.57 18.75 -26.81
N GLY A 5 -5.88 17.72 -26.01
CA GLY A 5 -5.95 16.34 -26.48
C GLY A 5 -7.29 15.97 -27.12
N PRO A 6 -7.38 14.78 -27.75
CA PRO A 6 -8.62 14.26 -28.32
C PRO A 6 -9.76 14.14 -27.30
N TYR A 7 -9.44 13.72 -26.06
CA TYR A 7 -10.41 13.70 -24.96
C TYR A 7 -10.93 15.10 -24.64
N ASP A 8 -10.04 16.09 -24.52
CA ASP A 8 -10.42 17.47 -24.20
C ASP A 8 -11.33 18.04 -25.29
N MET A 9 -11.00 17.81 -26.57
CA MET A 9 -11.85 18.22 -27.70
C MET A 9 -13.23 17.56 -27.66
N TRP A 10 -13.31 16.28 -27.31
CA TRP A 10 -14.58 15.56 -27.15
C TRP A 10 -15.40 16.08 -25.97
N ALA A 11 -14.76 16.35 -24.83
CA ALA A 11 -15.41 16.92 -23.65
C ALA A 11 -15.91 18.35 -23.92
N ILE A 12 -15.14 19.16 -24.65
CA ILE A 12 -15.55 20.49 -25.11
C ILE A 12 -16.73 20.38 -26.07
N GLU A 13 -16.67 19.49 -27.07
CA GLU A 13 -17.78 19.25 -28.00
C GLU A 13 -19.07 18.87 -27.24
N TYR A 14 -18.96 17.99 -26.25
CA TYR A 14 -20.08 17.62 -25.39
C TYR A 14 -20.63 18.79 -24.56
N GLY A 15 -19.74 19.55 -23.92
CA GLY A 15 -20.13 20.62 -22.98
C GLY A 15 -20.60 21.92 -23.64
N TYR A 16 -20.20 22.19 -24.88
CA TYR A 16 -20.42 23.48 -25.56
C TYR A 16 -21.17 23.38 -26.89
N THR A 17 -21.66 22.20 -27.28
CA THR A 17 -22.51 22.08 -28.48
C THR A 17 -23.86 22.77 -28.29
N PHE A 18 -24.39 23.35 -29.37
CA PHE A 18 -25.77 23.88 -29.42
C PHE A 18 -26.81 22.80 -29.78
N SER A 19 -26.37 21.58 -30.12
CA SER A 19 -27.26 20.47 -30.43
C SER A 19 -27.95 19.96 -29.16
N SER A 20 -29.27 19.76 -29.22
CA SER A 20 -30.01 19.05 -28.17
C SER A 20 -29.85 17.53 -28.23
N ASP A 21 -29.43 16.98 -29.38
CA ASP A 21 -29.13 15.55 -29.54
C ASP A 21 -27.63 15.29 -29.36
N LEU A 22 -27.28 14.70 -28.22
CA LEU A 22 -25.90 14.38 -27.82
C LEU A 22 -25.50 12.93 -28.16
N LYS A 23 -26.41 12.13 -28.73
CA LYS A 23 -26.16 10.68 -28.93
C LYS A 23 -24.95 10.40 -29.82
N LYS A 24 -24.76 11.20 -30.87
CA LYS A 24 -23.61 11.06 -31.78
C LYS A 24 -22.28 11.34 -31.09
N ILE A 25 -22.25 12.33 -30.20
CA ILE A 25 -21.05 12.69 -29.43
C ILE A 25 -20.74 11.57 -28.43
N LEU A 26 -21.75 11.13 -27.67
CA LEU A 26 -21.58 10.10 -26.65
C LEU A 26 -21.26 8.71 -27.21
N ALA A 27 -21.69 8.38 -28.44
CA ALA A 27 -21.38 7.10 -29.09
C ALA A 27 -19.87 6.87 -29.33
N ARG A 28 -19.05 7.92 -29.15
CA ARG A 28 -17.59 7.88 -29.25
C ARG A 28 -16.90 7.38 -27.98
N VAL A 29 -17.62 7.17 -26.87
CA VAL A 29 -17.05 6.81 -25.54
C VAL A 29 -16.09 5.61 -25.55
N ALA A 30 -16.25 4.68 -26.49
CA ALA A 30 -15.39 3.51 -26.66
C ALA A 30 -14.07 3.80 -27.41
N GLU A 31 -13.87 5.00 -27.96
CA GLU A 31 -12.63 5.39 -28.61
C GLU A 31 -11.47 5.40 -27.60
N PRO A 32 -10.32 4.76 -27.90
CA PRO A 32 -9.22 4.61 -26.94
C PRO A 32 -8.65 5.92 -26.39
N GLN A 33 -8.78 7.02 -27.14
CA GLN A 33 -8.25 8.33 -26.77
C GLN A 33 -9.25 9.14 -25.91
N LEU A 34 -10.46 8.62 -25.70
CA LEU A 34 -11.56 9.30 -24.99
C LEU A 34 -11.83 8.64 -23.62
N ALA A 35 -10.78 8.11 -23.00
CA ALA A 35 -10.88 7.51 -21.67
C ALA A 35 -11.44 8.53 -20.67
N TYR A 36 -12.62 8.22 -20.11
CA TYR A 36 -13.35 9.11 -19.23
C TYR A 36 -13.30 8.61 -17.79
N ALA A 37 -12.61 9.36 -16.94
CA ALA A 37 -12.55 9.17 -15.50
C ALA A 37 -12.78 10.51 -14.79
N THR A 38 -13.47 10.46 -13.67
CA THR A 38 -13.89 11.63 -12.87
C THR A 38 -12.95 11.85 -11.67
N ASP A 39 -13.07 13.00 -10.99
CA ASP A 39 -12.30 13.27 -9.78
C ASP A 39 -12.60 12.24 -8.67
N GLU A 40 -13.85 11.76 -8.61
CA GLU A 40 -14.30 10.71 -7.72
C GLU A 40 -13.62 9.36 -8.00
N ASP A 41 -13.27 9.10 -9.26
CA ASP A 41 -12.56 7.87 -9.66
C ASP A 41 -11.10 7.86 -9.19
N THR A 42 -10.54 9.00 -8.75
CA THR A 42 -9.13 9.07 -8.27
C THR A 42 -8.88 8.30 -6.97
N GLY A 43 -9.94 8.04 -6.19
CA GLY A 43 -9.96 7.12 -5.05
C GLY A 43 -10.57 5.75 -5.36
N GLY A 44 -10.95 5.54 -6.62
CA GLY A 44 -11.63 4.36 -7.12
C GLY A 44 -10.72 3.15 -7.33
N PRO A 45 -11.24 2.09 -7.97
CA PRO A 45 -10.49 0.88 -8.28
C PRO A 45 -9.62 1.00 -9.54
N ASP A 46 -9.83 2.02 -10.37
CA ASP A 46 -9.12 2.15 -11.66
C ASP A 46 -7.75 2.81 -11.48
N PRO A 47 -6.64 2.09 -11.71
CA PRO A 47 -5.30 2.67 -11.58
C PRO A 47 -4.98 3.70 -12.68
N LEU A 48 -5.79 3.82 -13.73
CA LEU A 48 -5.63 4.83 -14.79
C LEU A 48 -6.22 6.19 -14.41
N ALA A 49 -7.11 6.26 -13.41
CA ALA A 49 -7.68 7.51 -12.91
C ALA A 49 -6.70 8.24 -11.98
N ARG A 50 -5.53 8.64 -12.49
CA ARG A 50 -4.45 9.21 -11.68
C ARG A 50 -4.02 10.59 -12.17
N ARG A 51 -3.95 11.50 -11.21
CA ARG A 51 -3.44 12.86 -11.44
C ARG A 51 -1.94 12.81 -11.76
N TYR A 52 -1.55 13.59 -12.77
CA TYR A 52 -0.17 13.78 -13.21
C TYR A 52 0.53 12.52 -13.77
N ASP A 53 -0.25 11.52 -14.19
CA ASP A 53 0.25 10.41 -15.00
C ASP A 53 -0.18 10.61 -16.44
N PHE A 54 0.79 10.92 -17.31
CA PHE A 54 0.56 11.14 -18.74
C PHE A 54 1.10 9.97 -19.59
N SER A 55 1.52 8.88 -18.95
CA SER A 55 2.10 7.74 -19.66
C SER A 55 1.02 6.80 -20.15
N LYS A 56 1.18 6.27 -21.37
CA LYS A 56 0.41 5.11 -21.83
C LYS A 56 0.74 3.85 -21.02
N ASN A 57 1.96 3.77 -20.50
CA ASN A 57 2.41 2.70 -19.61
C ASN A 57 2.95 3.29 -18.30
N PRO A 58 2.10 3.45 -17.28
CA PRO A 58 2.50 4.00 -15.98
C PRO A 58 3.66 3.26 -15.30
N LEU A 59 3.80 1.96 -15.55
CA LEU A 59 4.90 1.17 -15.01
C LEU A 59 6.26 1.58 -15.58
N ASP A 60 6.34 1.85 -16.88
CA ASP A 60 7.59 2.30 -17.50
C ASP A 60 7.99 3.69 -16.98
N TYR A 61 7.00 4.58 -16.81
CA TYR A 61 7.23 5.88 -16.19
C TYR A 61 7.77 5.71 -14.75
N ALA A 62 7.14 4.88 -13.93
CA ALA A 62 7.58 4.62 -12.56
C ALA A 62 9.00 4.03 -12.50
N LYS A 63 9.36 3.12 -13.42
CA LYS A 63 10.72 2.58 -13.57
C LYS A 63 11.72 3.69 -13.92
N SER A 64 11.44 4.52 -14.92
CA SER A 64 12.32 5.64 -15.29
C SER A 64 12.46 6.68 -14.16
N GLN A 65 11.40 6.97 -13.41
CA GLN A 65 11.50 7.85 -12.24
C GLN A 65 12.43 7.24 -11.17
N LEU A 66 12.35 5.94 -10.92
CA LEU A 66 13.22 5.29 -9.94
C LEU A 66 14.69 5.25 -10.39
N GLU A 67 14.96 5.10 -11.69
CA GLU A 67 16.30 5.22 -12.26
C GLU A 67 16.87 6.62 -12.04
N LEU A 68 16.09 7.67 -12.32
CA LEU A 68 16.47 9.06 -12.06
C LEU A 68 16.72 9.30 -10.56
N VAL A 69 15.86 8.77 -9.69
CA VAL A 69 16.04 8.82 -8.24
C VAL A 69 17.40 8.25 -7.84
N GLN A 70 17.74 7.05 -8.30
CA GLN A 70 19.02 6.40 -7.99
C GLN A 70 20.20 7.20 -8.54
N TYR A 71 20.09 7.65 -9.79
CA TYR A 71 21.11 8.46 -10.47
C TYR A 71 21.39 9.77 -9.73
N HIS A 72 20.37 10.49 -9.29
CA HIS A 72 20.55 11.76 -8.56
C HIS A 72 21.00 11.54 -7.12
N ARG A 73 20.42 10.56 -6.43
CA ARG A 73 20.76 10.24 -5.03
C ARG A 73 22.23 9.89 -4.86
N GLY A 74 22.81 9.10 -5.77
CA GLY A 74 24.22 8.70 -5.73
C GLY A 74 25.21 9.86 -5.96
N ARG A 75 24.75 11.03 -6.43
CA ARG A 75 25.58 12.18 -6.79
C ARG A 75 25.25 13.45 -6.03
N LEU A 76 24.45 13.36 -4.96
CA LEU A 76 24.00 14.52 -4.20
C LEU A 76 25.18 15.36 -3.68
N LEU A 77 26.14 14.72 -3.02
CA LEU A 77 27.29 15.41 -2.42
C LEU A 77 28.23 16.00 -3.48
N GLU A 78 28.37 15.37 -4.64
CA GLU A 78 29.33 15.79 -5.67
C GLU A 78 28.74 16.82 -6.65
N LYS A 79 27.47 16.67 -7.04
CA LYS A 79 26.86 17.47 -8.13
C LYS A 79 25.76 18.41 -7.67
N PHE A 80 25.06 18.09 -6.57
CA PHE A 80 23.94 18.90 -6.11
C PHE A 80 24.37 19.95 -5.06
N VAL A 81 25.25 19.56 -4.13
CA VAL A 81 25.90 20.46 -3.18
C VAL A 81 27.18 21.01 -3.81
N LYS A 82 27.29 22.33 -3.95
CA LYS A 82 28.43 23.03 -4.54
C LYS A 82 29.25 23.73 -3.46
N ALA A 83 30.47 24.15 -3.80
CA ALA A 83 31.30 24.96 -2.91
C ALA A 83 30.54 26.23 -2.50
N GLY A 84 30.46 26.48 -1.19
CA GLY A 84 29.72 27.59 -0.60
C GLY A 84 28.24 27.30 -0.27
N ASP A 85 27.68 26.17 -0.72
CA ASP A 85 26.33 25.76 -0.30
C ASP A 85 26.31 25.26 1.15
N SER A 86 25.18 25.45 1.84
CA SER A 86 24.92 24.75 3.10
C SER A 86 24.73 23.24 2.86
N TRP A 87 25.24 22.44 3.80
CA TRP A 87 24.98 20.99 3.85
C TRP A 87 23.50 20.64 4.02
N ALA A 88 22.65 21.56 4.49
CA ALA A 88 21.19 21.37 4.50
C ALA A 88 20.63 21.04 3.10
N LYS A 89 21.34 21.47 2.04
CA LYS A 89 21.03 21.14 0.66
C LYS A 89 21.17 19.65 0.36
N ALA A 90 22.10 18.93 0.99
CA ALA A 90 22.22 17.48 0.85
C ALA A 90 20.97 16.76 1.34
N ARG A 91 20.49 17.12 2.55
CA ARG A 91 19.24 16.59 3.12
C ARG A 91 18.04 16.91 2.23
N ARG A 92 17.90 18.17 1.80
CA ARG A 92 16.82 18.57 0.89
C ARG A 92 16.82 17.75 -0.40
N GLY A 93 18.00 17.59 -1.03
CA GLY A 93 18.15 16.79 -2.23
C GLY A 93 17.76 15.33 -1.99
N TYR A 94 18.19 14.75 -0.87
CA TYR A 94 17.83 13.39 -0.51
C TYR A 94 16.32 13.22 -0.30
N GLU A 95 15.69 14.10 0.48
CA GLU A 95 14.25 14.09 0.74
C GLU A 95 13.41 14.28 -0.54
N LEU A 96 13.87 15.08 -1.51
CA LEU A 96 13.25 15.17 -2.84
C LEU A 96 13.29 13.82 -3.57
N THR A 97 14.43 13.11 -3.55
CA THR A 97 14.53 11.79 -4.18
C THR A 97 13.65 10.76 -3.48
N LEU A 98 13.54 10.80 -2.14
CA LEU A 98 12.63 9.93 -1.38
C LEU A 98 11.16 10.22 -1.70
N SER A 99 10.80 11.50 -1.83
CA SER A 99 9.43 11.91 -2.18
C SER A 99 9.05 11.42 -3.58
N LEU A 100 9.97 11.51 -4.54
CA LEU A 100 9.76 11.01 -5.89
C LEU A 100 9.62 9.49 -5.93
N GLN A 101 10.48 8.76 -5.21
CA GLN A 101 10.37 7.32 -5.03
C GLN A 101 8.99 6.94 -4.45
N MET A 102 8.56 7.60 -3.38
CA MET A 102 7.27 7.32 -2.75
C MET A 102 6.08 7.63 -3.68
N ARG A 103 6.18 8.65 -4.53
CA ARG A 103 5.16 8.96 -5.53
C ARG A 103 5.04 7.84 -6.56
N SER A 104 6.16 7.31 -7.06
CA SER A 104 6.16 6.16 -7.98
C SER A 104 5.64 4.89 -7.32
N VAL A 105 5.99 4.66 -6.05
CA VAL A 105 5.45 3.55 -5.24
C VAL A 105 3.94 3.65 -5.09
N SER A 106 3.42 4.83 -4.75
CA SER A 106 1.98 5.06 -4.63
C SER A 106 1.24 4.86 -5.94
N MET A 107 1.83 5.29 -7.06
CA MET A 107 1.27 5.05 -8.39
C MET A 107 1.14 3.55 -8.69
N MET A 108 2.18 2.75 -8.40
CA MET A 108 2.18 1.32 -8.70
C MET A 108 1.37 0.48 -7.70
N ALA A 109 1.32 0.87 -6.43
CA ALA A 109 0.54 0.13 -5.43
C ALA A 109 -0.96 0.08 -5.76
N ASN A 110 -1.50 1.11 -6.42
CA ASN A 110 -2.90 1.18 -6.83
C ASN A 110 -3.30 0.16 -7.92
N TRP A 111 -2.33 -0.43 -8.62
CA TRP A 111 -2.61 -1.47 -9.60
C TRP A 111 -3.05 -2.78 -8.95
N ILE A 112 -2.68 -2.99 -7.68
CA ILE A 112 -2.98 -4.21 -6.93
C ILE A 112 -4.45 -4.21 -6.53
N GLY A 113 -5.19 -5.25 -6.91
CA GLY A 113 -6.64 -5.31 -6.70
C GLY A 113 -7.41 -4.29 -7.54
N GLY A 114 -6.78 -3.69 -8.55
CA GLY A 114 -7.39 -2.70 -9.42
C GLY A 114 -8.33 -3.30 -10.46
N ALA A 115 -9.29 -2.50 -10.92
CA ALA A 115 -10.17 -2.81 -12.04
C ALA A 115 -10.43 -1.54 -12.86
N HIS A 116 -10.30 -1.64 -14.18
CA HIS A 116 -10.63 -0.56 -15.09
C HIS A 116 -12.14 -0.34 -15.13
N VAL A 117 -12.54 0.94 -15.10
CA VAL A 117 -13.94 1.36 -15.12
C VAL A 117 -14.22 2.06 -16.43
N ASN A 118 -15.04 1.44 -17.28
CA ASN A 118 -15.48 2.00 -18.55
C ASN A 118 -16.93 2.50 -18.42
N ARG A 119 -17.24 3.64 -19.06
CA ARG A 119 -18.59 4.25 -19.05
C ARG A 119 -19.42 3.92 -20.30
N ASP A 120 -18.95 2.96 -21.08
CA ASP A 120 -19.63 2.39 -22.24
C ASP A 120 -21.02 1.87 -21.87
N ARG A 121 -22.00 2.10 -22.75
CA ARG A 121 -23.38 1.63 -22.61
C ARG A 121 -23.61 0.38 -23.46
N LYS A 122 -24.59 -0.43 -23.06
CA LYS A 122 -25.03 -1.57 -23.86
C LYS A 122 -25.52 -1.08 -25.24
N GLY A 123 -24.90 -1.60 -26.30
CA GLY A 123 -25.20 -1.24 -27.68
C GLY A 123 -24.24 -0.20 -28.29
N ASP A 124 -23.29 0.34 -27.50
CA ASP A 124 -22.26 1.21 -28.06
C ASP A 124 -21.36 0.42 -29.04
N LYS A 125 -20.99 1.08 -30.13
CA LYS A 125 -20.11 0.49 -31.14
C LYS A 125 -18.73 0.24 -30.52
N ASN A 126 -18.23 -0.98 -30.63
CA ASN A 126 -16.99 -1.43 -29.99
C ASN A 126 -17.02 -1.32 -28.44
N GLY A 127 -18.22 -1.36 -27.84
CA GLY A 127 -18.40 -1.19 -26.40
C GLY A 127 -17.59 -2.19 -25.58
N ARG A 128 -16.85 -1.67 -24.60
CA ARG A 128 -16.07 -2.45 -23.63
C ARG A 128 -16.96 -2.92 -22.48
N ALA A 129 -16.48 -3.93 -21.76
CA ALA A 129 -17.08 -4.26 -20.47
C ALA A 129 -16.95 -3.05 -19.52
N PRO A 130 -18.01 -2.64 -18.81
CA PRO A 130 -17.95 -1.51 -17.86
C PRO A 130 -16.93 -1.72 -16.73
N LEU A 131 -16.59 -2.97 -16.44
CA LEU A 131 -15.60 -3.36 -15.45
C LEU A 131 -14.71 -4.44 -16.06
N SER A 132 -13.39 -4.24 -16.00
CA SER A 132 -12.41 -5.28 -16.32
C SER A 132 -11.29 -5.27 -15.29
N VAL A 133 -10.95 -6.44 -14.74
CA VAL A 133 -9.86 -6.55 -13.77
C VAL A 133 -8.53 -6.20 -14.45
N VAL A 134 -7.66 -5.47 -13.76
CA VAL A 134 -6.32 -5.18 -14.25
C VAL A 134 -5.60 -6.51 -14.55
N PRO A 135 -4.94 -6.68 -15.71
CA PRO A 135 -4.30 -7.94 -16.06
C PRO A 135 -3.33 -8.43 -14.97
N ALA A 136 -3.39 -9.72 -14.64
CA ALA A 136 -2.61 -10.27 -13.51
C ALA A 136 -1.10 -10.04 -13.64
N ASN A 137 -0.55 -10.10 -14.86
CA ASN A 137 0.86 -9.81 -15.10
C ASN A 137 1.22 -8.36 -14.76
N SER A 138 0.37 -7.39 -15.13
CA SER A 138 0.57 -5.98 -14.78
C SER A 138 0.52 -5.77 -13.27
N GLN A 139 -0.40 -6.44 -12.56
CA GLN A 139 -0.45 -6.39 -11.09
C GLN A 139 0.83 -6.98 -10.47
N ARG A 140 1.31 -8.13 -10.96
CA ARG A 140 2.55 -8.75 -10.47
C ARG A 140 3.78 -7.87 -10.71
N GLU A 141 3.89 -7.25 -11.88
CA GLU A 141 5.00 -6.33 -12.16
C GLU A 141 4.95 -5.08 -11.28
N ALA A 142 3.76 -4.51 -11.06
CA ALA A 142 3.57 -3.40 -10.14
C ALA A 142 3.91 -3.78 -8.69
N LEU A 143 3.48 -4.96 -8.24
CA LEU A 143 3.80 -5.48 -6.91
C LEU A 143 5.30 -5.65 -6.74
N LYS A 144 5.97 -6.26 -7.73
CA LYS A 144 7.42 -6.40 -7.75
C LYS A 144 8.10 -5.04 -7.67
N PHE A 145 7.68 -4.06 -8.47
CA PHE A 145 8.23 -2.71 -8.42
C PHE A 145 8.12 -2.10 -7.01
N VAL A 146 6.94 -2.16 -6.38
CA VAL A 146 6.74 -1.63 -5.03
C VAL A 146 7.65 -2.31 -4.02
N ILE A 147 7.70 -3.65 -4.05
CA ILE A 147 8.56 -4.45 -3.18
C ILE A 147 10.03 -4.05 -3.32
N GLU A 148 10.56 -4.06 -4.55
CA GLU A 148 11.98 -3.87 -4.80
C GLU A 148 12.44 -2.43 -4.51
N SER A 149 11.53 -1.47 -4.65
CA SER A 149 11.79 -0.05 -4.42
C SER A 149 11.56 0.40 -2.98
N THR A 150 11.06 -0.45 -2.07
CA THR A 150 10.76 -0.02 -0.67
C THR A 150 11.28 -0.98 0.39
N PHE A 151 11.19 -2.29 0.18
CA PHE A 151 11.46 -3.22 1.27
C PHE A 151 12.95 -3.50 1.46
N ARG A 152 13.78 -3.26 0.44
CA ARG A 152 15.22 -3.55 0.48
C ARG A 152 16.02 -2.35 0.98
N ASP A 153 16.95 -2.56 1.90
CA ASP A 153 17.83 -1.50 2.43
C ASP A 153 18.54 -0.71 1.32
N LYS A 154 19.02 -1.43 0.30
CA LYS A 154 19.70 -0.83 -0.86
C LYS A 154 18.85 0.19 -1.62
N SER A 155 17.52 0.09 -1.55
CA SER A 155 16.60 1.01 -2.23
C SER A 155 16.72 2.45 -1.72
N TYR A 156 17.27 2.65 -0.51
CA TYR A 156 17.43 3.96 0.11
C TYR A 156 18.78 4.62 -0.15
N GLY A 157 19.76 3.90 -0.69
CA GLY A 157 21.09 4.45 -1.02
C GLY A 157 21.78 5.14 0.15
N LEU A 158 21.51 4.71 1.38
CA LEU A 158 22.08 5.30 2.59
C LEU A 158 23.56 4.92 2.71
N SER A 159 24.41 5.90 3.01
CA SER A 159 25.82 5.69 3.34
C SER A 159 26.20 6.57 4.52
N THR A 160 27.22 6.15 5.29
CA THR A 160 27.74 6.94 6.41
C THR A 160 28.11 8.36 5.96
N GLU A 161 28.72 8.49 4.78
CA GLU A 161 29.13 9.80 4.26
C GLU A 161 27.92 10.68 3.93
N LEU A 162 26.90 10.14 3.28
CA LEU A 162 25.66 10.89 3.03
C LEU A 162 25.00 11.34 4.34
N LEU A 163 24.84 10.41 5.30
CA LEU A 163 24.19 10.68 6.59
C LEU A 163 24.91 11.78 7.39
N ARG A 164 26.25 11.81 7.37
CA ARG A 164 27.05 12.85 8.05
C ARG A 164 26.78 14.26 7.54
N HIS A 165 26.30 14.40 6.31
CA HIS A 165 26.04 15.69 5.67
C HIS A 165 24.54 16.05 5.61
N MET A 166 23.63 15.23 6.14
CA MET A 166 22.19 15.50 6.11
C MET A 166 21.70 16.34 7.31
N THR A 167 22.26 17.54 7.47
CA THR A 167 21.81 18.51 8.47
C THR A 167 20.63 19.38 7.99
N VAL A 168 20.18 20.32 8.81
CA VAL A 168 19.24 21.40 8.45
C VAL A 168 19.83 22.76 8.83
N ASP A 169 19.41 23.80 8.11
CA ASP A 169 19.63 25.17 8.56
C ASP A 169 18.50 25.59 9.51
N LYS A 170 18.85 26.25 10.61
CA LYS A 170 17.89 26.74 11.61
C LYS A 170 17.77 28.26 11.52
N TRP A 171 16.93 28.73 10.60
CA TRP A 171 16.65 30.16 10.40
C TRP A 171 15.40 30.59 11.20
N ILE A 172 15.60 31.23 12.35
CA ILE A 172 14.50 31.67 13.24
C ILE A 172 13.62 32.74 12.59
N ASP A 173 14.25 33.63 11.82
CA ASP A 173 13.67 34.74 11.07
C ASP A 173 13.34 34.36 9.61
N GLY A 174 13.61 33.11 9.21
CA GLY A 174 13.32 32.62 7.87
C GLY A 174 11.83 32.40 7.61
N ALA A 175 11.48 32.10 6.35
CA ALA A 175 10.10 31.84 5.91
C ALA A 175 9.40 30.71 6.68
N ASP A 176 10.19 29.80 7.26
CA ASP A 176 9.75 28.66 8.05
C ASP A 176 9.51 29.00 9.54
N GLY A 177 9.98 30.17 10.00
CA GLY A 177 9.72 30.77 11.30
C GLY A 177 10.37 30.10 12.52
N PHE A 178 10.23 30.76 13.67
CA PHE A 178 10.80 30.36 14.96
C PHE A 178 10.47 28.90 15.32
N ALA A 179 9.20 28.49 15.18
CA ALA A 179 8.77 27.15 15.57
C ALA A 179 9.50 26.05 14.79
N ARG A 180 9.69 26.21 13.47
CA ARG A 180 10.40 25.21 12.67
C ARG A 180 11.90 25.25 12.95
N ALA A 181 12.49 26.43 13.12
CA ALA A 181 13.90 26.55 13.48
C ALA A 181 14.23 25.85 14.82
N MET A 182 13.37 26.01 15.82
CA MET A 182 13.54 25.39 17.15
C MET A 182 13.34 23.87 17.11
N ASN A 183 12.34 23.39 16.36
CA ASN A 183 11.97 21.96 16.34
C ASN A 183 12.65 21.13 15.25
N SER A 184 13.43 21.74 14.35
CA SER A 184 14.11 20.97 13.30
C SER A 184 15.26 20.15 13.90
N GLU A 185 15.17 18.83 13.81
CA GLU A 185 16.24 17.92 14.20
C GLU A 185 17.37 17.94 13.16
N PRO A 186 18.60 18.39 13.49
CA PRO A 186 19.73 18.36 12.56
C PRO A 186 20.21 16.94 12.24
N ALA A 187 20.13 15.98 13.17
CA ALA A 187 20.49 14.59 12.92
C ALA A 187 19.33 13.87 12.20
N TRP A 188 19.43 13.72 10.87
CA TRP A 188 18.35 13.13 10.08
C TRP A 188 17.87 11.77 10.64
N PRO A 189 16.58 11.64 11.04
CA PRO A 189 16.11 10.47 11.78
C PRO A 189 15.87 9.29 10.82
N VAL A 190 16.94 8.52 10.58
CA VAL A 190 16.98 7.44 9.58
C VAL A 190 15.83 6.46 9.75
N HIS A 191 15.69 5.88 10.94
CA HIS A 191 14.71 4.82 11.18
C HIS A 191 13.28 5.30 10.96
N ASP A 192 12.91 6.45 11.51
CA ASP A 192 11.55 6.99 11.41
C ASP A 192 11.18 7.36 9.97
N LYS A 193 12.13 7.92 9.22
CA LYS A 193 11.91 8.30 7.82
C LYS A 193 11.76 7.07 6.93
N ILE A 194 12.60 6.06 7.12
CA ILE A 194 12.54 4.85 6.32
C ILE A 194 11.30 4.02 6.65
N ILE A 195 11.01 3.78 7.93
CA ILE A 195 9.82 3.00 8.30
C ILE A 195 8.53 3.70 7.88
N GLY A 196 8.48 5.04 7.89
CA GLY A 196 7.32 5.78 7.38
C GLY A 196 7.01 5.47 5.91
N ILE A 197 8.04 5.33 5.07
CA ILE A 197 7.88 4.93 3.66
C ILE A 197 7.44 3.47 3.54
N GLN A 198 8.10 2.57 4.28
CA GLN A 198 7.81 1.13 4.26
C GLN A 198 6.39 0.83 4.76
N ALA A 199 5.97 1.43 5.86
CA ALA A 199 4.63 1.33 6.42
C ALA A 199 3.57 1.93 5.48
N SER A 200 3.89 3.02 4.78
CA SER A 200 2.99 3.59 3.77
C SER A 200 2.80 2.63 2.59
N ALA A 201 3.87 1.99 2.12
CA ALA A 201 3.79 0.97 1.07
C ALA A 201 2.95 -0.25 1.53
N LEU A 202 3.19 -0.76 2.74
CA LEU A 202 2.37 -1.82 3.33
C LEU A 202 0.90 -1.40 3.50
N THR A 203 0.62 -0.15 3.84
CA THR A 203 -0.76 0.37 3.94
C THR A 203 -1.47 0.29 2.59
N MET A 204 -0.81 0.70 1.50
CA MET A 204 -1.44 0.65 0.18
C MET A 204 -1.68 -0.78 -0.31
N LEU A 205 -0.80 -1.71 0.05
CA LEU A 205 -0.87 -3.12 -0.36
C LEU A 205 -1.78 -3.99 0.52
N MET A 206 -1.87 -3.70 1.83
CA MET A 206 -2.53 -4.56 2.82
C MET A 206 -3.71 -3.90 3.53
N ASN A 207 -4.16 -2.71 3.11
CA ASN A 207 -5.39 -2.17 3.67
C ASN A 207 -6.59 -3.09 3.32
N PRO A 208 -7.63 -3.14 4.17
CA PRO A 208 -8.77 -4.01 3.94
C PRO A 208 -9.41 -3.84 2.57
N THR A 209 -9.52 -2.61 2.05
CA THR A 209 -10.11 -2.34 0.73
C THR A 209 -9.33 -3.01 -0.40
N THR A 210 -8.00 -2.87 -0.44
CA THR A 210 -7.14 -3.53 -1.43
C THR A 210 -7.28 -5.05 -1.33
N LEU A 211 -7.19 -5.61 -0.12
CA LEU A 211 -7.25 -7.06 0.08
C LEU A 211 -8.61 -7.64 -0.33
N THR A 212 -9.72 -6.99 0.05
CA THR A 212 -11.07 -7.43 -0.36
C THR A 212 -11.29 -7.27 -1.86
N ARG A 213 -10.75 -6.22 -2.49
CA ARG A 213 -10.84 -6.04 -3.95
C ARG A 213 -10.06 -7.11 -4.69
N THR A 214 -8.83 -7.43 -4.25
CA THR A 214 -8.05 -8.54 -4.81
C THR A 214 -8.84 -9.84 -4.75
N TYR A 215 -9.44 -10.15 -3.60
CA TYR A 215 -10.26 -11.35 -3.44
C TYR A 215 -11.52 -11.35 -4.32
N ASP A 216 -12.27 -10.24 -4.37
CA ASP A 216 -13.46 -10.15 -5.20
C ASP A 216 -13.12 -10.19 -6.71
N ASN A 217 -11.93 -9.71 -7.10
CA ASN A 217 -11.48 -9.77 -8.48
C ASN A 217 -11.21 -11.19 -8.95
N GLU A 218 -10.89 -12.13 -8.06
CA GLU A 218 -10.82 -13.56 -8.40
C GLU A 218 -12.17 -14.08 -8.95
N PHE A 219 -13.31 -13.55 -8.47
CA PHE A 219 -14.64 -13.88 -9.00
C PHE A 219 -14.97 -13.18 -10.32
N ARG A 220 -14.27 -12.07 -10.63
CA ARG A 220 -14.48 -11.30 -11.87
C ARG A 220 -13.64 -11.81 -13.03
N VAL A 221 -12.65 -12.67 -12.75
CA VAL A 221 -11.79 -13.31 -13.74
C VAL A 221 -12.23 -14.76 -13.92
N PRO A 222 -12.44 -15.24 -15.17
CA PRO A 222 -12.74 -16.65 -15.42
C PRO A 222 -11.69 -17.58 -14.81
N ALA A 223 -12.11 -18.72 -14.26
CA ALA A 223 -11.22 -19.64 -13.53
C ALA A 223 -10.07 -20.22 -14.37
N ASN A 224 -10.18 -20.19 -15.69
CA ASN A 224 -9.15 -20.62 -16.65
C ASN A 224 -8.20 -19.49 -17.07
N GLU A 225 -8.41 -18.26 -16.59
CA GLU A 225 -7.56 -17.11 -16.84
C GLU A 225 -6.69 -16.79 -15.61
N ALA A 226 -5.55 -16.14 -15.85
CA ALA A 226 -4.65 -15.77 -14.76
C ALA A 226 -5.24 -14.59 -13.96
N ALA A 227 -5.43 -14.78 -12.66
CA ALA A 227 -5.73 -13.73 -11.68
C ALA A 227 -4.56 -13.57 -10.70
N LEU A 228 -4.40 -12.38 -10.13
CA LEU A 228 -3.62 -12.21 -8.89
C LEU A 228 -4.53 -12.60 -7.74
N THR A 229 -4.16 -13.65 -6.99
CA THR A 229 -4.97 -14.13 -5.87
C THR A 229 -4.56 -13.47 -4.54
N LEU A 230 -5.48 -13.44 -3.58
CA LEU A 230 -5.19 -12.93 -2.24
C LEU A 230 -4.07 -13.72 -1.53
N PRO A 231 -4.01 -15.07 -1.57
CA PRO A 231 -2.87 -15.82 -1.06
C PRO A 231 -1.56 -15.48 -1.77
N GLU A 232 -1.57 -15.31 -3.09
CA GLU A 232 -0.36 -14.94 -3.85
C GLU A 232 0.20 -13.58 -3.39
N LEU A 233 -0.67 -12.58 -3.21
CA LEU A 233 -0.28 -11.26 -2.71
C LEU A 233 0.35 -11.34 -1.31
N LEU A 234 -0.34 -11.96 -0.34
CA LEU A 234 0.17 -12.07 1.03
C LEU A 234 1.49 -12.85 1.08
N LYS A 235 1.58 -13.96 0.32
CA LYS A 235 2.79 -14.77 0.27
C LYS A 235 3.97 -14.02 -0.33
N ALA A 236 3.75 -13.22 -1.38
CA ALA A 236 4.80 -12.40 -1.98
C ALA A 236 5.37 -11.37 -0.98
N LEU A 237 4.51 -10.73 -0.18
CA LEU A 237 4.92 -9.80 0.88
C LEU A 237 5.72 -10.52 1.97
N SER A 238 5.16 -11.61 2.53
CA SER A 238 5.84 -12.43 3.54
C SER A 238 7.19 -12.97 3.05
N THR A 239 7.28 -13.37 1.79
CA THR A 239 8.51 -13.92 1.23
C THR A 239 9.61 -12.86 1.16
N GLU A 240 9.33 -11.67 0.65
CA GLU A 240 10.33 -10.61 0.59
C GLU A 240 10.70 -10.10 1.99
N ILE A 241 9.72 -9.78 2.83
CA ILE A 241 9.92 -9.13 4.14
C ILE A 241 10.73 -10.03 5.10
N TRP A 242 10.59 -11.35 4.94
CA TRP A 242 11.29 -12.36 5.75
C TRP A 242 12.34 -13.13 4.95
N SER A 243 12.91 -12.54 3.91
CA SER A 243 13.89 -13.20 3.04
C SER A 243 15.19 -13.55 3.75
N GLU A 244 15.54 -12.84 4.82
CA GLU A 244 16.70 -13.13 5.68
C GLU A 244 16.61 -14.51 6.34
N LEU A 245 15.40 -14.97 6.68
CA LEU A 245 15.20 -16.28 7.33
C LEU A 245 15.59 -17.46 6.43
N ASN A 246 15.72 -17.22 5.12
CA ASN A 246 16.12 -18.23 4.13
C ASN A 246 17.65 -18.26 3.93
N GLN A 247 18.40 -17.39 4.63
CA GLN A 247 19.85 -17.29 4.50
C GLN A 247 20.54 -18.05 5.65
N LYS A 248 21.73 -18.57 5.36
CA LYS A 248 22.60 -19.12 6.41
C LYS A 248 23.18 -17.95 7.22
N PRO A 249 23.34 -18.09 8.54
CA PRO A 249 23.95 -17.05 9.35
C PRO A 249 25.40 -16.87 8.87
N VAL A 250 25.76 -15.63 8.56
CA VAL A 250 27.13 -15.28 8.17
C VAL A 250 28.00 -15.23 9.43
N GLU A 251 29.18 -15.83 9.40
CA GLU A 251 30.14 -15.73 10.50
C GLU A 251 30.58 -14.29 10.74
N GLY A 252 30.78 -13.91 12.01
CA GLY A 252 31.18 -12.55 12.38
C GLY A 252 30.06 -11.51 12.37
N ALA A 253 28.79 -11.93 12.49
CA ALA A 253 27.68 -11.03 12.76
C ALA A 253 27.93 -10.26 14.07
N THR A 254 27.70 -8.95 14.05
CA THR A 254 27.89 -8.07 15.21
C THR A 254 26.73 -7.11 15.35
N ALA A 255 26.62 -6.41 16.48
CA ALA A 255 25.63 -5.36 16.66
C ALA A 255 25.69 -4.25 15.58
N ARG A 256 26.85 -4.07 14.92
CA ARG A 256 27.06 -3.09 13.83
C ARG A 256 27.01 -3.69 12.44
N LYS A 257 26.97 -5.02 12.33
CA LYS A 257 26.79 -5.80 11.10
C LYS A 257 25.81 -6.95 11.40
N PRO A 258 24.54 -6.65 11.69
CA PRO A 258 23.59 -7.66 12.13
C PRO A 258 23.13 -8.54 10.96
N LEU A 259 22.67 -9.76 11.26
CA LEU A 259 22.10 -10.66 10.25
C LEU A 259 20.80 -10.12 9.64
N VAL A 260 19.97 -9.47 10.46
CA VAL A 260 18.79 -8.71 10.00
C VAL A 260 19.04 -7.25 10.32
N SER A 261 19.03 -6.37 9.32
CA SER A 261 19.30 -4.94 9.54
C SER A 261 18.22 -4.26 10.38
N SER A 262 18.52 -3.09 10.96
CA SER A 262 17.51 -2.35 11.72
C SER A 262 16.31 -1.91 10.88
N LEU A 263 16.52 -1.60 9.59
CA LEU A 263 15.43 -1.21 8.69
C LEU A 263 14.52 -2.40 8.41
N ARG A 264 15.12 -3.57 8.21
CA ARG A 264 14.41 -4.84 7.97
C ARG A 264 13.65 -5.32 9.20
N ARG A 265 14.22 -5.20 10.40
CA ARG A 265 13.50 -5.51 11.65
C ARG A 265 12.27 -4.62 11.84
N ASN A 266 12.38 -3.32 11.57
CA ASN A 266 11.24 -2.41 11.64
C ASN A 266 10.14 -2.80 10.65
N LEU A 267 10.50 -3.10 9.39
CA LEU A 267 9.56 -3.58 8.37
C LEU A 267 8.88 -4.90 8.77
N GLN A 268 9.65 -5.85 9.32
CA GLN A 268 9.12 -7.13 9.80
C GLN A 268 8.12 -6.94 10.95
N GLN A 269 8.44 -6.07 11.92
CA GLN A 269 7.53 -5.74 13.03
C GLN A 269 6.24 -5.08 12.50
N GLU A 270 6.36 -4.09 11.61
CA GLU A 270 5.22 -3.43 10.98
C GLU A 270 4.31 -4.43 10.24
N HIS A 271 4.91 -5.41 9.56
CA HIS A 271 4.16 -6.46 8.87
C HIS A 271 3.41 -7.38 9.87
N ILE A 272 4.06 -7.79 10.97
CA ILE A 272 3.40 -8.56 12.04
C ILE A 272 2.22 -7.79 12.63
N ASP A 273 2.40 -6.52 12.97
CA ASP A 273 1.36 -5.72 13.60
C ASP A 273 0.12 -5.57 12.68
N ARG A 274 0.34 -5.46 11.37
CA ARG A 274 -0.74 -5.45 10.36
C ARG A 274 -1.43 -6.81 10.24
N LEU A 275 -0.70 -7.90 10.17
CA LEU A 275 -1.29 -9.24 10.12
C LEU A 275 -2.09 -9.56 11.37
N ILE A 276 -1.58 -9.17 12.56
CA ILE A 276 -2.32 -9.27 13.82
C ILE A 276 -3.62 -8.48 13.71
N THR A 277 -3.55 -7.21 13.30
CA THR A 277 -4.73 -6.35 13.13
C THR A 277 -5.75 -7.00 12.18
N LEU A 278 -5.32 -7.46 11.01
CA LEU A 278 -6.20 -8.11 10.02
C LEU A 278 -6.81 -9.42 10.52
N SER A 279 -6.11 -10.17 11.36
CA SER A 279 -6.58 -11.45 11.90
C SER A 279 -7.62 -11.33 13.02
N LEU A 280 -7.72 -10.15 13.66
CA LEU A 280 -8.63 -9.93 14.78
C LEU A 280 -10.06 -9.61 14.32
N PRO A 281 -11.10 -10.11 15.02
CA PRO A 281 -12.49 -9.76 14.76
C PRO A 281 -12.74 -8.25 14.83
N GLY A 282 -13.61 -7.73 13.96
CA GLY A 282 -14.02 -6.32 13.98
C GLY A 282 -13.12 -5.32 13.24
N ASN A 283 -11.93 -5.75 12.77
CA ASN A 283 -10.99 -4.89 12.04
C ASN A 283 -11.25 -4.78 10.53
N GLY A 284 -12.40 -5.24 10.08
CA GLY A 284 -12.84 -5.07 8.70
C GLY A 284 -14.33 -5.35 8.53
N SER A 285 -14.86 -4.91 7.39
CA SER A 285 -16.28 -5.00 7.07
C SER A 285 -16.52 -5.92 5.87
N GLY A 286 -17.70 -6.55 5.82
CA GLY A 286 -18.13 -7.34 4.67
C GLY A 286 -17.69 -8.81 4.69
N ALA A 287 -18.28 -9.61 3.80
CA ALA A 287 -18.08 -11.07 3.77
C ALA A 287 -16.66 -11.46 3.31
N ALA A 288 -16.08 -10.72 2.37
CA ALA A 288 -14.72 -10.94 1.87
C ALA A 288 -13.65 -10.84 2.97
N PHE A 289 -13.89 -10.03 4.00
CA PHE A 289 -12.93 -9.84 5.09
C PHE A 289 -12.70 -11.12 5.91
N LYS A 290 -13.65 -12.07 5.92
CA LYS A 290 -13.43 -13.37 6.59
C LYS A 290 -12.26 -14.13 5.97
N ALA A 291 -12.15 -14.13 4.64
CA ALA A 291 -11.02 -14.76 3.94
C ALA A 291 -9.71 -14.02 4.25
N VAL A 292 -9.74 -12.69 4.29
CA VAL A 292 -8.59 -11.86 4.68
C VAL A 292 -8.10 -12.21 6.08
N ALA A 293 -9.00 -12.27 7.07
CA ALA A 293 -8.64 -12.58 8.46
C ALA A 293 -8.07 -13.99 8.62
N LEU A 294 -8.66 -14.98 7.94
CA LEU A 294 -8.18 -16.36 7.95
C LEU A 294 -6.78 -16.49 7.34
N LEU A 295 -6.55 -15.86 6.18
CA LEU A 295 -5.25 -15.90 5.52
C LEU A 295 -4.19 -15.10 6.29
N ALA A 296 -4.55 -13.95 6.89
CA ALA A 296 -3.64 -13.20 7.75
C ALA A 296 -3.21 -14.02 8.97
N ARG A 297 -4.14 -14.76 9.59
CA ARG A 297 -3.83 -15.69 10.68
C ARG A 297 -2.91 -16.83 10.20
N GLN A 298 -3.15 -17.38 9.01
CA GLN A 298 -2.30 -18.43 8.44
C GLN A 298 -0.87 -17.93 8.20
N GLU A 299 -0.71 -16.73 7.65
CA GLU A 299 0.61 -16.10 7.48
C GLU A 299 1.34 -15.88 8.82
N LEU A 300 0.63 -15.48 9.88
CA LEU A 300 1.22 -15.38 11.23
C LEU A 300 1.77 -16.72 11.71
N VAL A 301 1.02 -17.82 11.52
CA VAL A 301 1.46 -19.17 11.89
C VAL A 301 2.73 -19.55 11.11
N GLU A 302 2.72 -19.36 9.80
CA GLU A 302 3.87 -19.69 8.94
C GLU A 302 5.12 -18.85 9.29
N ILE A 303 4.94 -17.56 9.56
CA ILE A 303 6.04 -16.68 9.97
C ILE A 303 6.59 -17.10 11.33
N ARG A 304 5.74 -17.35 12.33
CA ARG A 304 6.17 -17.83 13.66
C ARG A 304 7.00 -19.10 13.53
N ASP A 305 6.53 -20.08 12.77
CA ASP A 305 7.21 -21.36 12.63
C ASP A 305 8.58 -21.22 11.93
N ARG A 306 8.66 -20.35 10.92
CA ARG A 306 9.93 -20.00 10.26
C ARG A 306 10.87 -19.29 11.23
N VAL A 307 10.38 -18.31 12.00
CA VAL A 307 11.17 -17.56 12.99
C VAL A 307 11.68 -18.48 14.10
N ALA A 308 10.86 -19.38 14.62
CA ALA A 308 11.24 -20.35 15.65
C ALA A 308 12.33 -21.31 15.14
N LYS A 309 12.19 -21.79 13.90
CA LYS A 309 13.22 -22.60 13.25
C LYS A 309 14.52 -21.82 13.08
N THR A 310 14.47 -20.63 12.49
CA THR A 310 15.67 -19.79 12.27
C THR A 310 16.35 -19.41 13.58
N SER A 311 15.59 -19.12 14.64
CA SER A 311 16.15 -18.81 15.96
C SER A 311 16.96 -19.97 16.53
N LYS A 312 16.50 -21.21 16.34
CA LYS A 312 17.25 -22.42 16.71
C LYS A 312 18.46 -22.65 15.80
N ASP A 313 18.31 -22.47 14.49
CA ASP A 313 19.38 -22.69 13.52
C ASP A 313 20.53 -21.68 13.67
N TRP A 314 20.20 -20.43 14.03
CA TRP A 314 21.18 -19.35 14.20
C TRP A 314 21.75 -19.31 15.62
N ASP A 315 20.94 -19.59 16.65
CA ASP A 315 21.34 -19.66 18.06
C ASP A 315 22.36 -18.57 18.46
N ASN A 316 23.56 -18.96 18.89
CA ASN A 316 24.60 -18.04 19.34
C ASN A 316 25.33 -17.31 18.21
N LYS A 317 25.08 -17.68 16.94
CA LYS A 317 25.64 -17.01 15.75
C LYS A 317 24.89 -15.73 15.39
N ALA A 318 23.65 -15.59 15.85
CA ALA A 318 22.90 -14.35 15.67
C ALA A 318 23.46 -13.24 16.57
N ASP A 319 23.59 -12.04 16.00
CA ASP A 319 23.92 -10.84 16.77
C ASP A 319 22.80 -10.51 17.79
N PRO A 320 23.10 -9.72 18.84
CA PRO A 320 22.14 -9.43 19.90
C PRO A 320 20.83 -8.81 19.42
N TYR A 321 20.85 -7.95 18.39
CA TYR A 321 19.64 -7.29 17.90
C TYR A 321 18.77 -8.25 17.09
N THR A 322 19.37 -9.06 16.24
CA THR A 322 18.64 -10.09 15.49
C THR A 322 18.01 -11.09 16.46
N ARG A 323 18.77 -11.58 17.45
CA ARG A 323 18.26 -12.54 18.45
C ARG A 323 17.07 -11.98 19.23
N ALA A 324 17.20 -10.76 19.75
CA ALA A 324 16.13 -10.12 20.50
C ALA A 324 14.86 -9.90 19.65
N HIS A 325 15.04 -9.53 18.38
CA HIS A 325 13.92 -9.33 17.45
C HIS A 325 13.19 -10.62 17.12
N LEU A 326 13.90 -11.67 16.74
CA LEU A 326 13.28 -12.96 16.42
C LEU A 326 12.54 -13.54 17.64
N GLY A 327 13.16 -13.49 18.83
CA GLY A 327 12.51 -13.92 20.07
C GLY A 327 11.25 -13.11 20.38
N ARG A 328 11.28 -11.78 20.23
CA ARG A 328 10.10 -10.92 20.40
C ARG A 328 8.98 -11.28 19.42
N VAL A 329 9.30 -11.50 18.15
CA VAL A 329 8.30 -11.86 17.13
C VAL A 329 7.66 -13.20 17.46
N GLU A 330 8.46 -14.21 17.81
CA GLU A 330 7.96 -15.53 18.20
C GLU A 330 7.00 -15.43 19.40
N ASP A 331 7.40 -14.70 20.45
CA ASP A 331 6.60 -14.48 21.64
C ASP A 331 5.30 -13.72 21.34
N GLN A 332 5.38 -12.63 20.58
CA GLN A 332 4.23 -11.79 20.24
C GLN A 332 3.20 -12.58 19.44
N VAL A 333 3.64 -13.28 18.38
CA VAL A 333 2.74 -14.03 17.51
C VAL A 333 2.13 -15.21 18.25
N THR A 334 2.90 -15.93 19.08
CA THR A 334 2.37 -17.02 19.92
C THR A 334 1.26 -16.54 20.84
N LYS A 335 1.50 -15.46 21.60
CA LYS A 335 0.50 -14.88 22.51
C LYS A 335 -0.78 -14.44 21.79
N VAL A 336 -0.66 -13.84 20.60
CA VAL A 336 -1.82 -13.45 19.80
C VAL A 336 -2.61 -14.67 19.32
N LEU A 337 -1.93 -15.67 18.79
CA LEU A 337 -2.59 -16.87 18.28
C LEU A 337 -3.32 -17.64 19.38
N ASP A 338 -2.74 -17.72 20.58
CA ASP A 338 -3.34 -18.34 21.77
C ASP A 338 -4.54 -17.53 22.29
N ALA A 339 -4.40 -16.19 22.39
CA ALA A 339 -5.49 -15.32 22.82
C ALA A 339 -6.72 -15.40 21.89
N GLN A 340 -6.49 -15.50 20.57
CA GLN A 340 -7.55 -15.70 19.59
C GLN A 340 -8.27 -17.04 19.75
N VAL A 341 -7.56 -18.10 20.13
CA VAL A 341 -8.17 -19.41 20.44
C VAL A 341 -9.11 -19.28 21.63
N ILE A 342 -8.69 -18.57 22.69
CA ILE A 342 -9.51 -18.35 23.89
C ILE A 342 -10.75 -17.50 23.56
N TYR A 343 -10.60 -16.43 22.77
CA TYR A 343 -11.71 -15.57 22.36
C TYR A 343 -12.76 -16.35 21.54
N ASN A 344 -12.30 -17.09 20.52
CA ASN A 344 -13.19 -17.89 19.68
C ASN A 344 -13.87 -19.03 20.46
N ALA A 345 -13.22 -19.60 21.47
CA ALA A 345 -13.83 -20.58 22.36
C ALA A 345 -15.00 -20.00 23.18
N LYS A 346 -14.95 -18.72 23.55
CA LYS A 346 -16.05 -18.03 24.26
C LYS A 346 -17.23 -17.73 23.34
N ASP A 347 -16.98 -17.38 22.08
CA ASP A 347 -18.04 -17.19 21.07
C ASP A 347 -18.76 -18.50 20.71
N ILE A 348 -18.08 -19.65 20.83
CA ILE A 348 -18.67 -20.99 20.66
C ILE A 348 -19.44 -21.45 21.93
N GLY A 349 -19.01 -21.01 23.12
CA GLY A 349 -19.54 -21.47 24.41
C GLY A 349 -20.64 -20.61 25.06
N GLY A 350 -21.11 -19.53 24.44
CA GLY A 350 -21.91 -18.52 25.13
C GLY A 350 -23.01 -17.87 24.31
N ARG A 351 -24.00 -18.65 23.84
CA ARG A 351 -25.29 -18.08 23.45
C ARG A 351 -26.08 -17.76 24.73
N SER A 352 -25.87 -16.57 25.28
CA SER A 352 -26.78 -15.99 26.28
C SER A 352 -28.20 -15.97 25.69
N PRO A 353 -29.24 -16.37 26.46
CA PRO A 353 -30.59 -16.44 25.93
C PRO A 353 -31.07 -15.03 25.59
N ARG A 354 -31.38 -14.78 24.32
CA ARG A 354 -32.22 -13.63 23.97
C ARG A 354 -33.53 -13.78 24.74
N PRO A 355 -34.07 -12.72 25.37
CA PRO A 355 -35.42 -12.80 25.89
C PRO A 355 -36.35 -13.00 24.69
N LEU A 356 -37.16 -14.07 24.77
CA LEU A 356 -38.29 -14.30 23.88
C LEU A 356 -39.19 -13.05 23.94
N LEU A 357 -39.21 -12.27 22.86
CA LEU A 357 -40.29 -11.32 22.61
C LEU A 357 -41.50 -12.13 22.15
N PHE A 358 -42.39 -12.44 23.10
CA PHE A 358 -43.70 -13.01 22.83
C PHE A 358 -44.56 -11.98 22.09
N LEU A 359 -44.93 -12.30 20.85
CA LEU A 359 -46.10 -11.74 20.18
C LEU A 359 -47.34 -12.44 20.74
N GLN A 360 -48.39 -11.68 21.07
CA GLN A 360 -49.78 -11.93 20.63
C GLN A 360 -50.71 -10.74 21.01
N PRO A 361 -51.91 -10.61 20.39
CA PRO A 361 -52.50 -9.34 19.93
C PRO A 361 -53.85 -8.97 20.59
N SER A 362 -54.46 -7.89 20.06
CA SER A 362 -55.88 -7.44 20.16
C SER A 362 -56.20 -6.55 21.39
N ASP A 363 -56.92 -5.42 21.34
CA ASP A 363 -57.90 -4.87 20.39
C ASP A 363 -57.92 -3.32 20.42
N SER A 364 -58.20 -2.72 19.25
CA SER A 364 -58.80 -1.37 19.10
C SER A 364 -60.35 -1.53 19.08
N PRO A 365 -61.22 -0.48 19.08
CA PRO A 365 -60.99 0.91 18.67
C PRO A 365 -61.80 2.00 19.44
N ALA A 366 -61.52 3.28 19.16
CA ALA A 366 -62.51 4.31 18.78
C ALA A 366 -61.92 5.72 18.87
N GLY A 367 -62.22 6.57 17.87
CA GLY A 367 -62.02 8.01 17.97
C GLY A 367 -61.63 8.68 16.65
N SER A 368 -62.53 8.68 15.67
CA SER A 368 -62.48 9.60 14.54
C SER A 368 -62.84 11.01 15.00
N GLN A 369 -62.21 12.05 14.45
CA GLN A 369 -62.91 13.16 13.80
C GLN A 369 -61.94 14.08 13.03
N ALA A 370 -62.48 14.59 11.93
CA ALA A 370 -61.79 15.29 10.87
C ALA A 370 -61.69 16.81 11.11
N ARG A 371 -60.62 17.39 10.53
CA ARG A 371 -60.48 18.62 9.71
C ARG A 371 -61.62 19.66 9.68
N PRO A 372 -61.30 20.95 9.45
CA PRO A 372 -60.77 21.42 8.15
C PRO A 372 -59.24 21.43 8.01
#